data_AF-A0AA47FHC8-F1
#
_entry.id   AF-A0AA47FHC8-F1
#
_cell.length_a   1.000
_cell.length_b   1.000
_cell.length_c   1.000
_cell.angle_alpha   90.00
_cell.angle_beta   90.00
_cell.angle_gamma   90.00
#
_symmetry.space_group_name_H-M   'P 1'
#
loop_
_entity.id
_entity.type
_entity.pdbx_description
1 polymer ?
#
loop_
_entity_poly.entity_id
_entity_poly.type
_entity_poly.pdbx_seq_one_letter_code
_entity_poly.pdbx_strand_id
1 'polypeptide(L)'
;MGSGKSLLVHLGSINSNNWLPLLAFRKRLIAGEAAPEPSTASIAPTAAVSETTTARSIRNAACRPISAAKKEQILSLEPTGMSAHEIAVEVGVTESTVRATCRQAKQPPRRKRRFTADDLQRAQQLHAQGRTYIEIGLELGFGRDTVSKHLAVTRG
;
A
#
# COMPACT_ATOMS: atom_id res chain seq x y z
N MET A 1 -12.05 29.17 35.97
CA MET A 1 -12.19 27.70 35.99
C MET A 1 -12.67 27.24 34.63
N GLY A 2 -11.76 26.92 33.70
CA GLY A 2 -12.10 26.50 32.34
C GLY A 2 -12.36 24.99 32.26
N SER A 3 -13.63 24.59 32.16
CA SER A 3 -14.02 23.19 31.98
C SER A 3 -13.94 22.82 30.49
N GLY A 4 -12.76 22.36 30.05
CA GLY A 4 -12.59 21.75 28.74
C GLY A 4 -13.24 20.38 28.70
N LYS A 5 -14.54 20.32 28.37
CA LYS A 5 -15.25 19.06 28.11
C LYS A 5 -14.74 18.46 26.80
N SER A 6 -13.90 17.44 26.90
CA SER A 6 -13.43 16.67 25.74
C SER A 6 -14.60 15.92 25.10
N LEU A 7 -15.05 16.39 23.93
CA LEU A 7 -16.06 15.71 23.12
C LEU A 7 -15.39 14.55 22.36
N LEU A 8 -15.20 13.43 23.05
CA LEU A 8 -14.62 12.23 22.44
C LEU A 8 -15.68 11.55 21.55
N VAL A 9 -15.52 11.63 20.23
CA VAL A 9 -16.41 10.93 19.28
C VAL A 9 -15.82 9.54 19.02
N HIS A 10 -16.56 8.47 19.32
CA HIS A 10 -16.10 7.11 19.06
C HIS A 10 -16.23 6.78 17.55
N LEU A 11 -15.13 6.94 16.81
CA LEU A 11 -15.08 6.71 15.34
C LEU A 11 -14.99 5.23 14.92
N GLY A 12 -14.94 4.28 15.86
CA GLY A 12 -14.58 2.88 15.61
C GLY A 12 -15.51 2.04 14.70
N SER A 13 -16.57 2.62 14.13
CA SER A 13 -17.50 1.90 13.24
C SER A 13 -17.94 2.71 12.01
N ILE A 14 -17.34 3.87 11.74
CA ILE A 14 -17.78 4.70 10.60
C ILE A 14 -17.20 4.11 9.31
N ASN A 15 -18.07 3.50 8.50
CA ASN A 15 -17.76 3.10 7.13
C ASN A 15 -17.31 4.35 6.34
N SER A 16 -16.14 4.28 5.70
CA SER A 16 -15.54 5.39 4.93
C SER A 16 -16.42 5.90 3.79
N ASN A 17 -17.44 5.15 3.37
CA ASN A 17 -18.40 5.54 2.34
C ASN A 17 -19.73 6.12 2.89
N ASN A 18 -19.93 6.16 4.21
CA ASN A 18 -21.16 6.67 4.82
C ASN A 18 -20.85 7.81 5.81
N TRP A 19 -20.85 9.04 5.30
CA TRP A 19 -20.57 10.26 6.08
C TRP A 19 -21.81 10.87 6.73
N LEU A 20 -23.01 10.30 6.53
CA LEU A 20 -24.26 10.80 7.11
C LEU A 20 -24.19 10.98 8.64
N PRO A 21 -23.61 10.06 9.42
CA PRO A 21 -23.49 10.22 10.87
C PRO A 21 -22.62 11.43 11.26
N LEU A 22 -21.54 11.68 10.53
CA LEU A 22 -20.63 12.81 10.76
C LEU A 22 -21.29 14.15 10.39
N LEU A 23 -22.04 14.18 9.30
CA LEU A 23 -22.78 15.37 8.88
C LEU A 23 -23.91 15.71 9.86
N ALA A 24 -24.62 14.70 10.38
CA ALA A 24 -25.65 14.87 11.40
C ALA A 24 -25.03 15.40 12.71
N PHE A 25 -23.89 14.85 13.13
CA PHE A 25 -23.14 15.32 14.30
C PHE A 25 -22.69 16.78 14.13
N ARG A 26 -22.11 17.14 12.98
CA ARG A 26 -21.69 18.52 12.69
C ARG A 26 -22.86 19.51 12.76
N LYS A 27 -24.03 19.16 12.20
CA LYS A 27 -25.22 20.01 12.27
C LYS A 27 -25.68 20.25 13.71
N ARG A 28 -25.69 19.20 14.55
CA ARG A 28 -26.03 19.31 15.98
C ARG A 28 -25.05 20.19 16.76
N LEU A 29 -23.75 20.06 16.47
CA LEU A 29 -22.74 20.93 17.10
C LEU A 29 -22.93 22.40 16.74
N ILE A 30 -23.22 22.71 15.48
CA ILE A 30 -23.51 24.09 15.04
C ILE A 30 -24.79 24.61 15.69
N ALA A 31 -25.79 23.75 15.88
CA ALA A 31 -27.05 24.10 16.53
C ALA A 31 -26.94 24.24 18.07
N GLY A 32 -25.80 23.90 18.67
CA GLY A 32 -25.60 23.99 20.13
C GLY A 32 -26.37 22.92 20.93
N GLU A 33 -26.88 21.88 20.26
CA GLU A 33 -27.65 20.81 20.91
C GLU A 33 -26.73 19.87 21.69
N ALA A 34 -26.86 19.85 23.01
CA ALA A 34 -26.04 19.07 23.93
C ALA A 34 -26.22 17.54 23.74
N ALA A 35 -25.20 16.78 24.16
CA ALA A 35 -25.02 15.35 23.91
C ALA A 35 -26.18 14.47 24.44
N PRO A 36 -26.48 13.33 23.79
CA PRO A 36 -27.32 12.32 24.41
C PRO A 36 -26.51 11.52 25.46
N GLU A 37 -27.16 11.19 26.57
CA GLU A 37 -26.68 10.23 27.57
C GLU A 37 -26.23 8.90 26.89
N PRO A 38 -25.17 8.24 27.39
CA PRO A 38 -24.69 6.98 26.84
C PRO A 38 -25.70 5.87 27.13
N SER A 39 -26.69 5.70 26.26
CA SER A 39 -27.54 4.51 26.28
C SER A 39 -26.71 3.30 25.84
N THR A 40 -26.47 2.41 26.80
CA THR A 40 -25.97 1.04 26.61
C THR A 40 -26.91 0.29 25.67
N ALA A 41 -26.70 0.42 24.36
CA ALA A 41 -27.41 -0.37 23.36
C ALA A 41 -26.69 -1.71 23.17
N SER A 42 -27.30 -2.73 23.78
CA SER A 42 -27.09 -4.16 23.58
C SER A 42 -26.77 -4.52 22.12
N ILE A 43 -25.63 -5.14 21.88
CA ILE A 43 -25.26 -5.73 20.58
C ILE A 43 -25.40 -7.25 20.72
N ALA A 44 -26.52 -7.77 20.19
CA ALA A 44 -26.58 -9.17 19.80
C ALA A 44 -25.65 -9.39 18.58
N PRO A 45 -24.82 -10.44 18.56
CA PRO A 45 -23.99 -10.73 17.40
C PRO A 45 -24.84 -11.38 16.32
N THR A 46 -25.30 -10.60 15.35
CA THR A 46 -25.85 -11.14 14.11
C THR A 46 -24.71 -11.78 13.33
N ALA A 47 -24.70 -13.10 13.28
CA ALA A 47 -23.88 -13.89 12.38
C ALA A 47 -24.24 -13.51 10.92
N ALA A 48 -23.55 -12.51 10.39
CA ALA A 48 -23.57 -12.19 8.97
C ALA A 48 -22.23 -12.63 8.40
N VAL A 49 -22.31 -13.74 7.65
CA VAL A 49 -21.28 -14.31 6.81
C VAL A 49 -20.55 -13.19 6.08
N SER A 50 -19.29 -12.96 6.48
CA SER A 50 -18.37 -12.15 5.69
C SER A 50 -17.95 -12.99 4.50
N GLU A 51 -18.80 -13.00 3.46
CA GLU A 51 -18.36 -13.32 2.12
C GLU A 51 -17.28 -12.31 1.75
N THR A 52 -16.03 -12.72 1.90
CA THR A 52 -14.85 -12.07 1.34
C THR A 52 -15.10 -11.84 -0.14
N THR A 53 -15.62 -10.67 -0.47
CA THR A 53 -15.85 -10.20 -1.83
C THR A 53 -14.48 -10.02 -2.49
N THR A 54 -14.06 -11.04 -3.24
CA THR A 54 -13.02 -10.92 -4.27
C THR A 54 -13.26 -9.63 -5.04
N ALA A 55 -12.21 -8.81 -5.21
CA ALA A 55 -12.26 -7.51 -5.84
C ALA A 55 -13.14 -7.54 -7.11
N ARG A 56 -14.34 -6.99 -7.01
CA ARG A 56 -15.37 -7.02 -8.05
C ARG A 56 -14.84 -6.28 -9.28
N SER A 57 -14.71 -7.02 -10.39
CA SER A 57 -14.50 -6.59 -11.78
C SER A 57 -14.57 -5.07 -12.05
N ILE A 58 -13.58 -4.53 -12.76
CA ILE A 58 -13.57 -3.13 -13.23
C ILE A 58 -14.78 -2.92 -14.15
N ARG A 59 -15.77 -2.15 -13.67
CA ARG A 59 -17.02 -1.88 -14.39
C ARG A 59 -16.87 -0.91 -15.56
N ASN A 60 -15.85 -0.04 -15.53
CA ASN A 60 -15.58 0.88 -16.63
C ASN A 60 -14.57 0.26 -17.62
N ALA A 61 -15.03 -0.03 -18.85
CA ALA A 61 -14.19 -0.59 -19.91
C ALA A 61 -12.97 0.29 -20.24
N ALA A 62 -13.08 1.61 -20.11
CA ALA A 62 -11.98 2.54 -20.35
C ALA A 62 -10.87 2.48 -19.28
N CYS A 63 -11.19 2.03 -18.07
CA CYS A 63 -10.21 1.85 -16.99
C CYS A 63 -9.59 0.44 -16.97
N ARG A 64 -9.91 -0.40 -17.96
CA ARG A 64 -9.40 -1.76 -18.03
C ARG A 64 -7.88 -1.73 -18.31
N PRO A 65 -7.07 -2.45 -17.53
CA PRO A 65 -5.65 -2.57 -17.84
C PRO A 65 -5.45 -3.22 -19.21
N ILE A 66 -4.44 -2.76 -19.94
CA ILE A 66 -4.11 -3.25 -21.28
C ILE A 66 -3.84 -4.75 -21.24
N SER A 67 -4.36 -5.49 -22.22
CA SER A 67 -4.14 -6.92 -22.37
C SER A 67 -2.66 -7.23 -22.57
N ALA A 68 -2.23 -8.42 -22.15
CA ALA A 68 -0.84 -8.87 -22.33
C ALA A 68 -0.45 -8.84 -23.82
N ALA A 69 -1.33 -9.30 -24.72
CA ALA A 69 -1.10 -9.28 -26.16
C ALA A 69 -0.80 -7.88 -26.71
N LYS A 70 -1.57 -6.85 -26.31
CA LYS A 70 -1.31 -5.47 -26.74
C LYS A 70 0.01 -4.93 -26.18
N LYS A 71 0.43 -5.36 -24.98
CA LYS A 71 1.73 -4.98 -24.42
C LYS A 71 2.88 -5.60 -25.22
N GLU A 72 2.77 -6.88 -25.57
CA GLU A 72 3.77 -7.56 -26.40
C GLU A 72 3.90 -6.91 -27.77
N GLN A 73 2.77 -6.56 -28.40
CA GLN A 73 2.76 -5.85 -29.67
C GLN A 73 3.45 -4.47 -29.60
N ILE A 74 3.24 -3.72 -28.52
CA ILE A 74 3.94 -2.44 -28.29
C ILE A 74 5.46 -2.67 -28.18
N LEU A 75 5.88 -3.71 -27.45
CA LEU A 75 7.30 -4.01 -27.23
C LEU A 75 7.99 -4.55 -28.48
N SER A 76 7.28 -5.22 -29.39
CA SER A 76 7.84 -5.67 -30.67
C SER A 76 8.01 -4.53 -31.69
N LEU A 77 7.21 -3.46 -31.60
CA LEU A 77 7.27 -2.33 -32.52
C LEU A 77 8.27 -1.24 -32.09
N GLU A 78 8.60 -1.16 -30.81
CA GLU A 78 9.59 -0.19 -30.27
C GLU A 78 10.98 -0.22 -30.95
N PRO A 79 11.57 -1.38 -31.27
CA PRO A 79 12.89 -1.46 -31.89
C PRO A 79 12.90 -1.01 -33.36
N THR A 80 11.73 -0.94 -34.01
CA THR A 80 11.58 -0.61 -35.44
C THR A 80 11.83 0.88 -35.73
N GLY A 81 11.97 1.72 -34.70
CA GLY A 81 12.22 3.16 -34.84
C GLY A 81 10.96 3.99 -35.08
N MET A 82 9.77 3.40 -34.97
CA MET A 82 8.48 4.10 -35.04
C MET A 82 8.30 5.03 -33.85
N SER A 83 7.60 6.15 -34.08
CA SER A 83 7.21 7.07 -33.01
C SER A 83 6.17 6.44 -32.09
N ALA A 84 6.11 6.88 -30.83
CA ALA A 84 5.10 6.41 -29.88
C ALA A 84 3.65 6.65 -30.36
N HIS A 85 3.45 7.69 -31.19
CA HIS A 85 2.17 7.99 -31.79
C HIS A 85 1.78 6.98 -32.87
N GLU A 86 2.70 6.61 -33.77
CA GLU A 86 2.44 5.60 -34.81
C GLU A 86 2.11 4.24 -34.20
N ILE A 87 2.86 3.81 -33.19
CA ILE A 87 2.61 2.57 -32.45
C ILE A 87 1.22 2.61 -31.78
N ALA A 88 0.82 3.77 -31.26
CA ALA A 88 -0.47 3.93 -30.59
C ALA A 88 -1.65 3.75 -31.57
N VAL A 89 -1.52 4.31 -32.78
CA VAL A 89 -2.51 4.15 -33.85
C VAL A 89 -2.60 2.69 -34.30
N GLU A 90 -1.45 2.03 -34.51
CA GLU A 90 -1.41 0.63 -34.97
C GLU A 90 -2.01 -0.36 -33.96
N VAL A 91 -1.70 -0.21 -32.67
CA VAL A 91 -2.17 -1.11 -31.61
C VAL A 91 -3.57 -0.71 -31.08
N GLY A 92 -4.06 0.47 -31.46
CA GLY A 92 -5.31 1.05 -30.96
C GLY A 92 -5.26 1.28 -29.45
N VAL A 93 -4.23 2.00 -28.99
CA VAL A 93 -4.04 2.43 -27.60
C VAL A 93 -3.71 3.93 -27.57
N THR A 94 -3.65 4.53 -26.38
CA THR A 94 -3.18 5.92 -26.26
C THR A 94 -1.65 5.99 -26.32
N GLU A 95 -1.10 7.11 -26.79
CA GLU A 95 0.34 7.33 -26.80
C GLU A 95 0.95 7.23 -25.39
N SER A 96 0.22 7.72 -24.37
CA SER A 96 0.64 7.62 -22.96
C SER A 96 0.83 6.18 -22.50
N THR A 97 -0.02 5.27 -22.98
CA THR A 97 0.06 3.83 -22.73
C THR A 97 1.33 3.24 -23.37
N VAL A 98 1.65 3.63 -24.60
CA VAL A 98 2.86 3.19 -25.30
C VAL A 98 4.10 3.60 -24.50
N ARG A 99 4.24 4.90 -24.19
CA ARG A 99 5.38 5.42 -23.40
C ARG A 99 5.49 4.75 -22.03
N ALA A 100 4.37 4.54 -21.33
CA ALA A 100 4.36 3.88 -20.03
C ALA A 100 4.80 2.42 -20.11
N THR A 101 4.35 1.70 -21.14
CA THR A 101 4.69 0.28 -21.35
C THR A 101 6.16 0.11 -21.69
N CYS A 102 6.69 0.89 -22.64
CA CYS A 102 8.12 0.87 -22.99
C CYS A 102 9.00 1.25 -21.79
N ARG A 103 8.59 2.26 -21.02
CA ARG A 103 9.29 2.64 -19.78
C ARG A 103 9.27 1.51 -18.74
N GLN A 104 8.13 0.84 -18.54
CA GLN A 104 8.03 -0.25 -17.59
C GLN A 104 8.91 -1.44 -17.99
N ALA A 105 8.96 -1.78 -19.29
CA ALA A 105 9.80 -2.87 -19.79
C ALA A 105 11.30 -2.58 -19.63
N LYS A 106 11.71 -1.30 -19.77
CA LYS A 106 13.10 -0.86 -19.56
C LYS A 106 13.45 -0.65 -18.09
N GLN A 107 12.47 -0.61 -17.18
CA GLN A 107 12.77 -0.44 -15.76
C GLN A 107 13.29 -1.74 -15.15
N PRO A 108 14.47 -1.71 -14.51
CA PRO A 108 14.94 -2.87 -13.77
C PRO A 108 13.96 -3.20 -12.64
N PRO A 109 13.81 -4.49 -12.29
CA PRO A 109 12.95 -4.88 -11.18
C PRO A 109 13.40 -4.17 -9.91
N ARG A 110 12.52 -3.32 -9.36
CA ARG A 110 12.76 -2.58 -8.11
C ARG A 110 12.62 -3.51 -6.90
N ARG A 111 13.50 -4.51 -6.80
CA ARG A 111 13.53 -5.40 -5.64
C ARG A 111 14.48 -4.81 -4.60
N LYS A 112 14.01 -4.72 -3.36
CA LYS A 112 14.89 -4.44 -2.22
C LYS A 112 15.94 -5.56 -2.14
N ARG A 113 17.20 -5.20 -1.86
CA ARG A 113 18.28 -6.16 -1.63
C ARG A 113 17.87 -7.13 -0.53
N ARG A 114 18.04 -8.42 -0.77
CA ARG A 114 17.77 -9.48 0.22
C ARG A 114 19.01 -9.67 1.10
N PHE A 115 18.79 -10.08 2.34
CA PHE A 115 19.85 -10.49 3.24
C PHE A 115 20.37 -11.87 2.80
N THR A 116 21.63 -11.95 2.38
CA THR A 116 22.23 -13.20 1.87
C THR A 116 22.96 -13.99 2.96
N ALA A 117 23.41 -15.20 2.63
CA ALA A 117 24.25 -15.99 3.53
C ALA A 117 25.59 -15.29 3.83
N ASP A 118 26.19 -14.64 2.83
CA ASP A 118 27.42 -13.86 3.03
C ASP A 118 27.22 -12.65 3.96
N ASP A 119 26.05 -12.00 3.88
CA ASP A 119 25.69 -10.91 4.78
C ASP A 119 25.51 -11.43 6.21
N LEU A 120 24.95 -12.64 6.37
CA LEU A 120 24.80 -13.29 7.67
C LEU A 120 26.16 -13.59 8.29
N GLN A 121 27.08 -14.18 7.54
CA GLN A 121 28.42 -14.50 8.03
C GLN A 121 29.17 -13.22 8.46
N ARG A 122 29.11 -12.16 7.66
CA ARG A 122 29.72 -10.87 8.01
C ARG A 122 29.06 -10.22 9.22
N ALA A 123 27.73 -10.26 9.30
CA ALA A 123 27.00 -9.74 10.46
C ALA A 123 27.37 -10.48 11.75
N GLN A 124 27.56 -11.81 11.68
CA GLN A 124 28.00 -12.60 12.83
C GLN A 124 29.41 -12.22 13.27
N GLN A 125 30.34 -12.08 12.31
CA GLN A 125 31.71 -11.67 12.60
C GLN A 125 31.76 -10.29 13.27
N LEU A 126 31.05 -9.30 12.73
CA LEU A 126 30.99 -7.95 13.29
C LEU A 126 30.33 -7.95 14.67
N HIS A 127 29.29 -8.76 14.87
CA HIS A 127 28.67 -8.90 16.18
C HIS A 127 29.61 -9.56 17.20
N ALA A 128 30.40 -10.56 16.79
CA ALA A 128 31.41 -11.18 17.64
C ALA A 128 32.50 -10.17 18.07
N GLN A 129 32.75 -9.14 17.26
CA GLN A 129 33.63 -8.01 17.61
C GLN A 129 32.96 -6.98 18.54
N GLY A 130 31.71 -7.19 18.96
CA GLY A 130 30.98 -6.29 19.85
C GLY A 130 30.33 -5.08 19.16
N ARG A 131 30.27 -5.06 17.82
CA ARG A 131 29.55 -4.01 17.08
C ARG A 131 28.05 -4.07 17.37
N THR A 132 27.43 -2.89 17.43
CA THR A 132 25.98 -2.79 17.64
C THR A 132 25.22 -3.15 16.36
N TYR A 133 23.96 -3.61 16.48
CA TYR A 133 23.14 -3.94 15.31
C TYR A 133 22.90 -2.77 14.35
N ILE A 134 22.99 -1.52 14.85
CA ILE A 134 22.86 -0.32 14.03
C ILE A 134 24.11 -0.15 13.16
N GLU A 135 25.30 -0.26 13.75
CA GLU A 135 26.58 -0.16 13.03
C GLU A 135 26.71 -1.25 11.96
N ILE A 136 26.37 -2.49 12.32
CA ILE A 136 26.38 -3.63 11.39
C ILE A 136 25.42 -3.38 10.22
N GLY A 137 24.23 -2.85 10.51
CA GLY A 137 23.25 -2.48 9.49
C GLY A 137 23.77 -1.41 8.54
N LEU A 138 24.40 -0.36 9.07
CA LEU A 138 24.99 0.70 8.26
C LEU A 138 26.11 0.18 7.35
N GLU A 139 26.97 -0.70 7.86
CA GLU A 139 28.07 -1.28 7.10
C GLU A 139 27.58 -2.22 5.98
N LEU A 140 26.52 -3.00 6.23
CA LEU A 140 25.97 -3.95 5.27
C LEU A 140 24.84 -3.38 4.39
N GLY A 141 24.41 -2.15 4.64
CA GLY A 141 23.30 -1.51 3.92
C GLY A 141 21.90 -2.04 4.28
N PHE A 142 21.72 -2.49 5.53
CA PHE A 142 20.45 -2.98 6.06
C PHE A 142 19.97 -2.18 7.27
N GLY A 143 18.66 -2.19 7.52
CA GLY A 143 18.11 -1.65 8.76
C GLY A 143 18.48 -2.52 9.97
N ARG A 144 18.57 -1.90 11.15
CA ARG A 144 18.82 -2.57 12.46
C ARG A 144 17.95 -3.82 12.65
N ASP A 145 16.66 -3.70 12.36
CA ASP A 145 15.70 -4.79 12.59
C ASP A 145 15.93 -5.99 11.66
N THR A 146 16.41 -5.73 10.44
CA THR A 146 16.78 -6.81 9.50
C THR A 146 17.95 -7.60 10.06
N VAL A 147 19.00 -6.93 10.54
CA VAL A 147 20.17 -7.57 11.13
C VAL A 147 19.80 -8.35 12.40
N SER A 148 19.03 -7.72 13.30
CA SER A 148 18.57 -8.35 14.54
C SER A 148 17.77 -9.62 14.27
N LYS A 149 16.86 -9.61 13.29
CA LYS A 149 16.06 -10.77 12.93
C LYS A 149 16.92 -11.93 12.43
N HIS A 150 17.89 -11.66 11.56
CA HIS A 150 18.71 -12.73 10.95
C HIS A 150 19.73 -13.31 11.93
N LEU A 151 20.29 -12.48 12.82
CA LEU A 151 21.20 -12.96 13.87
C LEU A 151 20.46 -13.69 15.00
N ALA A 152 19.20 -13.33 15.29
CA ALA A 152 18.38 -14.06 16.27
C ALA A 152 18.04 -15.47 15.80
N VAL A 153 17.69 -15.64 14.51
CA VAL A 153 17.37 -16.94 13.91
C VAL A 153 18.56 -17.90 13.93
N THR A 154 19.80 -17.41 13.95
CA THR A 154 21.00 -18.26 14.00
C THR A 154 21.50 -18.59 15.41
N ARG A 155 20.92 -17.99 16.45
CA ARG A 155 21.32 -18.23 17.86
C ARG A 155 20.50 -19.31 18.56
N GLY A 156 19.40 -19.76 17.95
CA GLY A 156 18.58 -20.89 18.42
C GLY A 156 18.78 -22.10 17.52
#